data_AF-A0A4Q6BIV4-F1
#
_entry.id   AF-A0A4Q6BIV4-F1
#
_cell.length_a   1.000
_cell.length_b   1.000
_cell.length_c   1.000
_cell.angle_alpha   90.00
_cell.angle_beta   90.00
_cell.angle_gamma   90.00
#
_symmetry.space_group_name_H-M   'P 1'
#
loop_
_entity.id
_entity.type
_entity.pdbx_description
1 polymer ?
#
loop_
_entity_poly.entity_id
_entity_poly.type
_entity_poly.pdbx_seq_one_letter_code
_entity_poly.pdbx_strand_id
1 'polypeptide(L)'
;GSLYDRTGDVEKGLAKMEQLLFVNPKNFDALNYLGYTWTVLGKNMDRAEDYLKQALDQRPDNAFVLDSYGWHLYVKGEVKRAIPFLEKAAGIKQDEAIIFEHLGDAYAKANLQERALTAYVRAARLTTDTKASQVVAEKIENMRTTLAQGGRLASPTSQNGSQSRRPASTSGAKLEE
;
A
#
# COMPACT_ATOMS: atom_id res chain seq x y z
N GLY A 1 -11.10 21.84 14.88
CA GLY A 1 -10.15 22.67 14.12
C GLY A 1 -10.62 22.74 12.70
N SER A 2 -10.83 23.95 12.19
CA SER A 2 -11.06 24.21 10.78
C SER A 2 -9.86 23.71 9.95
N LEU A 3 -10.02 23.50 8.64
CA LEU A 3 -8.92 23.11 7.75
C LEU A 3 -7.74 24.11 7.81
N TYR A 4 -8.03 25.37 8.08
CA TYR A 4 -7.04 26.44 8.28
C TYR A 4 -6.21 26.24 9.55
N ASP A 5 -6.83 25.83 10.66
CA ASP A 5 -6.10 25.59 11.92
C ASP A 5 -5.07 24.48 11.75
N ARG A 6 -5.47 23.37 11.12
CA ARG A 6 -4.56 22.25 10.83
C ARG A 6 -3.41 22.66 9.92
N THR A 7 -3.68 23.53 8.94
CA THR A 7 -2.64 24.02 8.02
C THR A 7 -1.65 24.93 8.73
N GLY A 8 -2.14 25.85 9.58
CA GLY A 8 -1.30 26.71 10.40
C GLY A 8 -0.44 25.95 11.41
N ASP A 9 -0.97 24.86 11.98
CA ASP A 9 -0.20 24.01 12.90
C ASP A 9 0.90 23.22 12.17
N VAL A 10 0.63 22.76 10.95
CA VAL A 10 1.63 22.10 10.10
C VAL A 10 2.77 23.06 9.75
N GLU A 11 2.48 24.29 9.33
CA GLU A 11 3.52 25.27 8.98
C GLU A 11 4.39 25.66 10.19
N LYS A 12 3.78 25.85 11.37
CA LYS A 12 4.53 26.07 12.61
C LYS A 12 5.42 24.88 12.97
N GLY A 13 4.92 23.66 12.80
CA GLY A 13 5.68 22.43 13.01
C GLY A 13 6.89 22.32 12.08
N LEU A 14 6.69 22.59 10.78
CA LEU A 14 7.78 22.63 9.79
C LEU A 14 8.85 23.65 10.19
N ALA A 15 8.46 24.90 10.49
CA ALA A 15 9.40 25.95 10.87
C ALA A 15 10.19 25.58 12.13
N LYS A 16 9.54 24.93 13.12
CA LYS A 16 10.22 24.48 14.35
C LYS A 16 11.25 23.38 14.06
N MET A 17 10.93 22.44 13.18
CA MET A 17 11.86 21.36 12.82
C MET A 17 13.00 21.86 11.94
N GLU A 18 12.76 22.84 11.07
CA GLU A 18 13.83 23.51 10.30
C GLU A 18 14.82 24.22 11.24
N GLN A 19 14.33 24.94 12.26
CA GLN A 19 15.19 25.54 13.29
C GLN A 19 15.99 24.48 14.06
N LEU A 20 15.36 23.34 14.37
CA LEU A 20 16.06 22.24 15.04
C LEU A 20 17.17 21.65 14.17
N LEU A 21 16.94 21.49 12.86
CA LEU A 21 17.99 21.06 11.93
C LEU A 21 19.10 22.11 11.77
N PHE A 22 18.79 23.40 11.85
CA PHE A 22 19.81 24.44 11.81
C PHE A 22 20.79 24.31 12.99
N VAL A 23 20.28 23.99 14.18
CA VAL A 23 21.10 23.79 15.39
C VAL A 23 21.76 22.40 15.41
N ASN A 24 21.04 21.37 14.97
CA ASN A 24 21.51 19.99 14.92
C ASN A 24 21.15 19.36 13.55
N PRO A 25 22.05 19.47 12.56
CA PRO A 25 21.78 19.01 11.19
C PRO A 25 21.50 17.52 11.05
N LYS A 26 21.87 16.71 12.05
CA LYS A 26 21.65 15.25 12.06
C LYS A 26 20.52 14.84 13.00
N ASN A 27 19.68 15.76 13.46
CA ASN A 27 18.57 15.41 14.34
C ASN A 27 17.58 14.46 13.62
N PHE A 28 17.56 13.19 14.03
CA PHE A 28 16.72 12.15 13.43
C PHE A 28 15.24 12.52 13.35
N ASP A 29 14.66 13.02 14.45
CA ASP A 29 13.23 13.31 14.52
C ASP A 29 12.85 14.47 13.59
N ALA A 30 13.68 15.50 13.50
CA ALA A 30 13.47 16.62 12.59
C ALA A 30 13.62 16.21 11.11
N LEU A 31 14.64 15.41 10.77
CA LEU A 31 14.82 14.87 9.42
C LEU A 31 13.59 14.04 9.00
N ASN A 32 13.16 13.11 9.85
CA ASN A 32 12.00 12.26 9.58
C ASN A 32 10.71 13.08 9.47
N TYR A 33 10.47 13.99 10.42
CA TYR A 33 9.27 14.83 10.43
C TYR A 33 9.18 15.71 9.17
N LEU A 34 10.26 16.42 8.82
CA LEU A 34 10.27 17.29 7.65
C LEU A 34 10.11 16.49 6.36
N GLY A 35 10.85 15.39 6.22
CA GLY A 35 10.75 14.52 5.06
C GLY A 35 9.37 13.93 4.85
N TYR A 36 8.76 13.39 5.92
CA TYR A 36 7.39 12.87 5.87
C TYR A 36 6.37 13.96 5.56
N THR A 37 6.42 15.09 6.27
CA THR A 37 5.43 16.16 6.12
C THR A 37 5.47 16.78 4.73
N TRP A 38 6.67 17.04 4.20
CA TRP A 38 6.84 17.55 2.84
C TRP A 38 6.35 16.55 1.78
N THR A 39 6.56 15.26 2.00
CA THR A 39 6.02 14.20 1.14
C THR A 39 4.48 14.25 1.11
N VAL A 40 3.84 14.30 2.27
CA VAL A 40 2.37 14.37 2.38
C VAL A 40 1.81 15.64 1.73
N LEU A 41 2.53 16.75 1.83
CA LEU A 41 2.14 18.02 1.21
C LEU A 41 2.47 18.11 -0.29
N GLY A 42 3.23 17.16 -0.86
CA GLY A 42 3.74 17.23 -2.23
C GLY A 42 4.67 18.42 -2.48
N LYS A 43 5.39 18.89 -1.43
CA LYS A 43 6.30 20.03 -1.48
C LYS A 43 7.74 19.56 -1.24
N ASN A 44 8.73 20.28 -1.75
CA ASN A 44 10.15 20.03 -1.47
C ASN A 44 10.58 18.57 -1.64
N MET A 45 10.03 17.85 -2.62
CA MET A 45 10.16 16.38 -2.73
C MET A 45 11.61 15.91 -2.73
N ASP A 46 12.52 16.62 -3.41
CA ASP A 46 13.94 16.25 -3.43
C ASP A 46 14.60 16.38 -2.05
N ARG A 47 14.31 17.47 -1.32
CA ARG A 47 14.81 17.65 0.06
C ARG A 47 14.17 16.67 1.03
N ALA A 48 12.91 16.33 0.81
CA ALA A 48 12.22 15.31 1.59
C ALA A 48 12.89 13.94 1.42
N GLU A 49 13.23 13.57 0.18
CA GLU A 49 13.95 12.32 -0.07
C GLU A 49 15.31 12.31 0.62
N ASP A 50 16.06 13.42 0.54
CA ASP A 50 17.38 13.52 1.14
C ASP A 50 17.33 13.41 2.68
N TYR A 51 16.38 14.10 3.32
CA TYR A 51 16.21 13.99 4.77
C TYR A 51 15.76 12.60 5.22
N LEU A 52 14.86 11.95 4.48
CA LEU A 52 14.43 10.59 4.80
C LEU A 52 15.57 9.59 4.62
N LYS A 53 16.42 9.74 3.60
CA LYS A 53 17.64 8.93 3.45
C LYS A 53 18.60 9.13 4.61
N GLN A 54 18.88 10.37 4.99
CA GLN A 54 19.73 10.67 6.13
C GLN A 54 19.18 10.09 7.44
N ALA A 55 17.87 10.17 7.68
CA ALA A 55 17.23 9.57 8.85
C ALA A 55 17.30 8.03 8.80
N LEU A 56 17.10 7.43 7.62
CA LEU A 56 17.18 5.99 7.41
C LEU A 56 18.60 5.46 7.63
N ASP A 57 19.62 6.18 7.16
CA ASP A 57 21.04 5.85 7.37
C ASP A 57 21.40 5.85 8.86
N GLN A 58 20.80 6.76 9.65
CA GLN A 58 21.01 6.81 11.09
C GLN A 58 20.33 5.64 11.83
N ARG A 59 19.14 5.25 11.39
CA ARG A 59 18.32 4.22 12.05
C ARG A 59 17.60 3.33 11.02
N PRO A 60 18.32 2.37 10.40
CA PRO A 60 17.80 1.57 9.28
C PRO A 60 16.68 0.58 9.66
N ASP A 61 16.48 0.35 10.95
CA ASP A 61 15.45 -0.53 11.52
C ASP A 61 14.39 0.25 12.32
N ASN A 62 14.34 1.57 12.20
CA ASN A 62 13.25 2.33 12.80
C ASN A 62 12.01 2.26 11.90
N ALA A 63 10.91 1.73 12.42
CA ALA A 63 9.68 1.52 11.65
C ALA A 63 9.10 2.82 11.05
N PHE A 64 9.21 3.95 11.75
CA PHE A 64 8.63 5.21 11.29
C PHE A 64 9.38 5.84 10.11
N VAL A 65 10.71 5.75 10.08
CA VAL A 65 11.48 6.23 8.92
C VAL A 65 11.38 5.27 7.74
N LEU A 66 11.30 3.96 8.00
CA LEU A 66 11.00 2.97 6.98
C LEU A 66 9.64 3.24 6.33
N ASP A 67 8.62 3.51 7.15
CA ASP A 67 7.29 3.89 6.66
C ASP A 67 7.34 5.20 5.87
N SER A 68 7.96 6.25 6.43
CA SER A 68 8.05 7.57 5.79
C SER A 68 8.78 7.53 4.44
N TYR A 69 9.90 6.80 4.36
CA TYR A 69 10.63 6.62 3.10
C TYR A 69 9.88 5.75 2.09
N GLY A 70 9.25 4.66 2.56
CA GLY A 70 8.36 3.84 1.73
C GLY A 70 7.20 4.65 1.15
N TRP A 71 6.55 5.46 1.98
CA TRP A 71 5.46 6.34 1.57
C TRP A 71 5.93 7.40 0.56
N HIS A 72 7.11 7.98 0.78
CA HIS A 72 7.73 8.90 -0.17
C HIS A 72 7.92 8.28 -1.56
N LEU A 73 8.46 7.07 -1.63
CA LEU A 73 8.60 6.32 -2.88
C LEU A 73 7.23 6.04 -3.52
N TYR A 74 6.22 5.69 -2.72
CA TYR A 74 4.85 5.47 -3.22
C TYR A 74 4.25 6.73 -3.86
N VAL A 75 4.40 7.90 -3.21
CA VAL A 75 3.94 9.21 -3.71
C VAL A 75 4.66 9.56 -5.01
N LYS A 76 5.96 9.27 -5.13
CA LYS A 76 6.72 9.41 -6.39
C LYS A 76 6.30 8.43 -7.50
N GLY A 77 5.42 7.48 -7.21
CA GLY A 77 4.99 6.44 -8.16
C GLY A 77 5.94 5.25 -8.24
N GLU A 78 6.98 5.21 -7.41
CA GLU A 78 7.99 4.14 -7.35
C GLU A 78 7.50 2.96 -6.49
N VAL A 79 6.29 2.49 -6.76
CA VAL A 79 5.54 1.56 -5.89
C VAL A 79 6.29 0.26 -5.62
N LYS A 80 6.96 -0.31 -6.64
CA LYS A 80 7.76 -1.53 -6.48
C LYS A 80 8.90 -1.36 -5.46
N ARG A 81 9.49 -0.17 -5.39
CA ARG A 81 10.54 0.16 -4.41
C ARG A 81 9.97 0.47 -3.03
N ALA A 82 8.77 1.03 -2.96
CA ALA A 82 8.09 1.37 -1.70
C ALA A 82 7.76 0.14 -0.85
N ILE A 83 7.19 -0.90 -1.48
CA ILE A 83 6.67 -2.10 -0.80
C ILE A 83 7.65 -2.72 0.20
N PRO A 84 8.92 -3.02 -0.12
CA PRO A 84 9.82 -3.66 0.85
C PRO A 84 10.09 -2.80 2.10
N PHE A 85 10.11 -1.48 1.98
CA PHE A 85 10.27 -0.59 3.15
C PHE A 85 9.02 -0.61 4.03
N LEU A 86 7.83 -0.55 3.42
CA LEU A 86 6.55 -0.60 4.11
C LEU A 86 6.29 -1.98 4.76
N GLU A 87 6.66 -3.07 4.08
CA GLU A 87 6.63 -4.43 4.64
C GLU A 87 7.55 -4.56 5.86
N LYS A 88 8.77 -4.02 5.78
CA LYS A 88 9.72 -4.01 6.91
C LYS A 88 9.17 -3.19 8.07
N ALA A 89 8.63 -2.01 7.81
CA ALA A 89 7.99 -1.16 8.83
C ALA A 89 6.85 -1.90 9.54
N ALA A 90 5.94 -2.51 8.77
CA ALA A 90 4.80 -3.27 9.29
C ALA A 90 5.23 -4.53 10.08
N GLY A 91 6.35 -5.15 9.69
CA GLY A 91 6.95 -6.27 10.41
C GLY A 91 7.49 -5.88 11.78
N ILE A 92 8.08 -4.68 11.90
CA ILE A 92 8.67 -4.15 13.14
C ILE A 92 7.59 -3.58 14.06
N LYS A 93 6.65 -2.80 13.52
CA LYS A 93 5.61 -2.11 14.30
C LYS A 93 4.22 -2.61 13.89
N GLN A 94 3.79 -3.68 14.57
CA GLN A 94 2.55 -4.40 14.26
C GLN A 94 1.28 -3.79 14.86
N ASP A 95 1.41 -2.72 15.65
CA ASP A 95 0.36 -2.02 16.37
C ASP A 95 0.06 -0.62 15.79
N GLU A 96 0.68 -0.24 14.67
CA GLU A 96 0.54 1.08 14.06
C GLU A 96 -0.38 1.04 12.84
N ALA A 97 -1.57 1.62 12.96
CA ALA A 97 -2.60 1.55 11.93
C ALA A 97 -2.15 2.19 10.60
N ILE A 98 -1.48 3.35 10.66
CA ILE A 98 -1.09 4.11 9.47
C ILE A 98 -0.08 3.36 8.60
N ILE A 99 0.82 2.58 9.20
CA ILE A 99 1.81 1.77 8.46
C ILE A 99 1.10 0.70 7.62
N PHE A 100 0.09 0.04 8.19
CA PHE A 100 -0.72 -0.93 7.44
C PHE A 100 -1.59 -0.27 6.38
N GLU A 101 -2.05 0.96 6.59
CA GLU A 101 -2.77 1.73 5.59
C GLU A 101 -1.86 2.07 4.39
N HIS A 102 -0.68 2.63 4.63
CA HIS A 102 0.31 2.91 3.57
C HIS A 102 0.71 1.65 2.81
N LEU A 103 0.92 0.54 3.51
CA LEU A 103 1.23 -0.76 2.90
C LEU A 103 0.06 -1.25 2.03
N GLY A 104 -1.18 -1.10 2.50
CA GLY A 104 -2.37 -1.43 1.72
C GLY A 104 -2.48 -0.60 0.44
N ASP A 105 -2.22 0.71 0.52
CA ASP A 105 -2.22 1.62 -0.64
C ASP A 105 -1.16 1.22 -1.66
N ALA A 106 0.04 0.88 -1.20
CA ALA A 106 1.11 0.39 -2.07
C ALA A 106 0.73 -0.93 -2.77
N TYR A 107 0.15 -1.89 -2.05
CA TYR A 107 -0.34 -3.13 -2.65
C TYR A 107 -1.47 -2.91 -3.65
N ALA A 108 -2.44 -2.05 -3.33
CA ALA A 108 -3.56 -1.74 -4.20
C ALA A 108 -3.06 -1.16 -5.53
N LYS A 109 -2.14 -0.19 -5.47
CA LYS A 109 -1.52 0.43 -6.65
C LYS A 109 -0.64 -0.55 -7.44
N ALA A 110 -0.12 -1.59 -6.79
CA ALA A 110 0.61 -2.67 -7.44
C ALA A 110 -0.29 -3.80 -7.99
N ASN A 111 -1.62 -3.65 -7.94
CA ASN A 111 -2.59 -4.68 -8.32
C ASN A 111 -2.45 -5.99 -7.51
N LEU A 112 -2.12 -5.87 -6.23
CA LEU A 112 -2.03 -6.97 -5.27
C LEU A 112 -3.25 -6.91 -4.32
N GLN A 113 -4.45 -7.09 -4.87
CA GLN A 113 -5.71 -6.75 -4.19
C GLN A 113 -5.93 -7.53 -2.89
N GLU A 114 -5.60 -8.82 -2.86
CA GLU A 114 -5.71 -9.65 -1.64
C GLU A 114 -4.78 -9.17 -0.52
N ARG A 115 -3.55 -8.80 -0.88
CA ARG A 115 -2.57 -8.26 0.09
C ARG A 115 -3.00 -6.87 0.58
N ALA A 116 -3.53 -6.04 -0.31
CA ALA A 116 -4.11 -4.75 0.03
C ALA A 116 -5.26 -4.89 1.03
N LEU A 117 -6.23 -5.75 0.72
CA LEU A 117 -7.37 -6.03 1.60
C LEU A 117 -6.92 -6.49 2.99
N THR A 118 -5.95 -7.41 3.04
CA THR A 118 -5.39 -7.91 4.30
C THR A 118 -4.76 -6.77 5.13
N ALA A 119 -3.97 -5.91 4.49
CA ALA A 119 -3.34 -4.77 5.15
C ALA A 119 -4.38 -3.75 5.65
N TYR A 120 -5.39 -3.41 4.85
CA TYR A 120 -6.45 -2.51 5.28
C TYR A 120 -7.30 -3.07 6.42
N VAL A 121 -7.62 -4.37 6.40
CA VAL A 121 -8.32 -5.01 7.53
C VAL A 121 -7.48 -4.94 8.80
N ARG A 122 -6.16 -5.07 8.70
CA ARG A 122 -5.27 -4.88 9.85
C ARG A 122 -5.28 -3.44 10.33
N ALA A 123 -5.16 -2.45 9.44
CA ALA A 123 -5.26 -1.03 9.77
C ALA A 123 -6.59 -0.71 10.49
N ALA A 124 -7.72 -1.19 9.96
CA ALA A 124 -9.06 -0.98 10.51
C ALA A 124 -9.22 -1.52 11.95
N ARG A 125 -8.51 -2.61 12.29
CA ARG A 125 -8.53 -3.19 13.65
C ARG A 125 -7.70 -2.38 14.65
N LEU A 126 -6.72 -1.62 14.17
CA LEU A 126 -5.77 -0.88 14.99
C LEU A 126 -6.18 0.59 15.19
N THR A 127 -6.91 1.17 14.22
CA THR A 127 -7.36 2.56 14.32
C THR A 127 -8.48 2.72 15.36
N THR A 128 -8.35 3.75 16.19
CA THR A 128 -9.39 4.20 17.13
C THR A 128 -10.02 5.52 16.70
N ASP A 129 -9.45 6.20 15.71
CA ASP A 129 -10.00 7.45 15.18
C ASP A 129 -11.17 7.15 14.25
N THR A 130 -12.29 7.84 14.44
CA THR A 130 -13.51 7.62 13.67
C THR A 130 -13.32 7.94 12.19
N LYS A 131 -12.59 9.00 11.85
CA LYS A 131 -12.40 9.42 10.46
C LYS A 131 -11.45 8.49 9.73
N ALA A 132 -10.32 8.15 10.35
CA ALA A 132 -9.39 7.17 9.81
C ALA A 132 -10.07 5.80 9.61
N SER A 133 -10.89 5.38 10.58
CA SER A 133 -11.72 4.16 10.46
C SER A 133 -12.64 4.18 9.25
N GLN A 134 -13.30 5.31 8.97
CA GLN A 134 -14.17 5.47 7.81
C GLN A 134 -13.39 5.36 6.49
N VAL A 135 -12.26 6.07 6.40
CA VAL A 135 -11.37 6.02 5.21
C VAL A 135 -10.90 4.59 4.93
N VAL A 136 -10.44 3.87 5.94
CA VAL A 136 -9.98 2.49 5.76
C VAL A 136 -11.14 1.55 5.42
N ALA A 137 -12.34 1.76 5.98
CA ALA A 137 -13.53 0.98 5.64
C ALA A 137 -13.93 1.13 4.16
N GLU A 138 -13.88 2.35 3.62
CA GLU A 138 -14.12 2.61 2.20
C GLU A 138 -13.09 1.88 1.32
N LYS A 139 -11.81 1.93 1.69
CA LYS A 139 -10.73 1.19 0.99
C LYS A 139 -11.00 -0.32 1.00
N ILE A 140 -11.45 -0.89 2.11
CA ILE A 140 -11.82 -2.31 2.23
C ILE A 140 -12.95 -2.67 1.26
N GLU A 141 -14.01 -1.86 1.22
CA GLU A 141 -15.17 -2.14 0.36
C GLU A 141 -14.82 -2.06 -1.13
N ASN A 142 -13.99 -1.08 -1.50
CA ASN A 142 -13.46 -0.95 -2.86
C ASN A 142 -12.64 -2.18 -3.26
N MET A 143 -11.80 -2.70 -2.36
CA MET A 143 -11.01 -3.91 -2.63
C MET A 143 -11.89 -5.16 -2.77
N ARG A 144 -12.90 -5.33 -1.91
CA ARG A 144 -13.87 -6.45 -2.01
C ARG A 144 -14.63 -6.41 -3.32
N THR A 145 -15.08 -5.23 -3.72
CA THR A 145 -15.78 -5.03 -5.00
C THR A 145 -14.88 -5.39 -6.18
N THR A 146 -13.63 -4.93 -6.15
CA THR A 146 -12.64 -5.22 -7.20
C THR A 146 -12.38 -6.73 -7.33
N LEU A 147 -12.21 -7.44 -6.21
CA LEU A 147 -12.01 -8.90 -6.18
C LEU A 147 -13.23 -9.66 -6.70
N ALA A 148 -14.44 -9.25 -6.30
CA ALA A 148 -15.68 -9.86 -6.78
C ALA A 148 -15.89 -9.69 -8.30
N GLN A 149 -15.49 -8.54 -8.85
CA GLN A 149 -15.56 -8.29 -10.29
C GLN A 149 -14.47 -9.04 -11.06
N GLY A 150 -13.25 -9.12 -10.53
CA GLY A 150 -12.15 -9.91 -11.11
C GLY A 150 -12.48 -11.40 -11.21
N GLY A 151 -13.13 -11.97 -10.19
CA GLY A 151 -13.61 -13.36 -10.21
C GLY A 151 -14.73 -13.64 -11.22
N ARG A 152 -15.59 -12.64 -11.50
CA ARG A 152 -16.65 -12.76 -12.51
C ARG A 152 -16.09 -12.75 -13.94
N LEU A 153 -15.01 -12.03 -14.20
CA LEU A 153 -14.34 -11.99 -15.52
C LEU A 153 -13.47 -13.24 -15.79
N ALA A 154 -13.03 -13.94 -14.73
CA ALA A 154 -12.20 -15.15 -14.84
C ALA A 154 -12.98 -16.46 -15.02
N SER A 155 -14.33 -16.42 -15.12
CA SER A 155 -15.14 -17.61 -15.39
C SER A 155 -15.02 -18.01 -16.88
N PRO A 156 -14.44 -19.17 -17.24
CA PRO A 156 -14.43 -19.62 -18.62
C PRO A 156 -15.86 -19.96 -19.03
N THR A 157 -16.24 -19.49 -20.22
CA THR A 157 -17.43 -19.91 -20.93
C THR A 157 -17.54 -21.43 -20.91
N SER A 158 -18.56 -21.95 -20.24
CA SER A 158 -18.99 -23.33 -20.36
C SER A 158 -19.39 -23.58 -21.81
N GLN A 159 -18.50 -24.15 -22.63
CA GLN A 159 -18.90 -24.78 -23.87
C GLN A 159 -19.56 -26.12 -23.53
N ASN A 160 -20.87 -26.02 -23.33
CA ASN A 160 -21.81 -27.10 -23.40
C ASN A 160 -21.82 -27.67 -24.83
N GLY A 161 -21.01 -28.70 -25.06
CA GLY A 161 -21.04 -29.55 -26.25
C GLY A 161 -21.69 -30.89 -25.94
N SER A 162 -23.01 -30.88 -25.72
CA SER A 162 -23.82 -32.09 -25.64
C SER A 162 -24.35 -32.43 -27.03
N GLN A 163 -23.84 -33.53 -27.61
CA GLN A 163 -24.44 -34.39 -28.66
C GLN A 163 -23.34 -35.40 -29.07
N SER A 164 -23.55 -36.69 -29.24
CA SER A 164 -24.70 -37.57 -29.13
C SER A 164 -24.13 -39.00 -29.11
N ARG A 165 -24.56 -39.85 -28.17
CA ARG A 165 -24.25 -41.29 -28.20
C ARG A 165 -25.16 -41.96 -29.23
N ARG A 166 -24.61 -42.76 -30.14
CA ARG A 166 -25.27 -43.97 -30.68
C ARG A 166 -24.24 -45.07 -31.00
N PRO A 167 -24.62 -46.37 -30.93
CA PRO A 167 -23.69 -47.49 -30.84
C PRO A 167 -23.58 -48.36 -32.11
N ALA A 168 -22.52 -49.17 -32.13
CA ALA A 168 -22.29 -50.49 -32.76
C ALA A 168 -22.72 -50.75 -34.22
N SER A 169 -21.73 -51.10 -35.05
CA SER A 169 -21.89 -52.06 -36.15
C SER A 169 -20.81 -53.15 -36.04
N THR A 170 -21.25 -54.40 -36.04
CA THR A 170 -20.44 -55.60 -36.13
C THR A 170 -20.57 -56.19 -37.53
N SER A 171 -19.53 -56.89 -37.98
CA SER A 171 -19.52 -57.96 -38.99
C SER A 171 -19.23 -57.59 -40.45
N GLY A 172 -18.19 -58.22 -41.00
CA GLY A 172 -17.86 -58.28 -42.42
C GLY A 172 -16.44 -58.79 -42.67
N ALA A 173 -16.29 -60.10 -42.89
CA ALA A 173 -15.05 -60.85 -43.08
C ALA A 173 -14.44 -60.75 -44.51
N LYS A 174 -13.13 -61.04 -44.61
CA LYS A 174 -12.33 -61.73 -45.68
C LYS A 174 -10.86 -61.30 -45.53
N LEU A 175 -9.81 -62.11 -45.31
CA LEU A 175 -9.31 -63.36 -45.90
C LEU A 175 -9.09 -63.32 -47.43
N GLU A 176 -7.85 -63.69 -47.82
CA GLU A 176 -7.22 -63.74 -49.16
C GLU A 176 -6.62 -62.39 -49.62
N GLU A 177 -5.36 -62.25 -50.03
CA GLU A 177 -4.27 -63.17 -50.42
C GLU A 177 -2.92 -62.46 -50.19
#